data_AF-A0A6S7IEZ8-F1
#
_entry.id   AF-A0A6S7IEZ8-F1
#
_cell.length_a   1.000
_cell.length_b   1.000
_cell.length_c   1.000
_cell.angle_alpha   90.00
_cell.angle_beta   90.00
_cell.angle_gamma   90.00
#
_symmetry.space_group_name_H-M   'P 1'
#
loop_
_entity.id
_entity.type
_entity.pdbx_description
1 polymer ?
#
loop_
_entity_poly.entity_id
_entity_poly.type
_entity_poly.pdbx_seq_one_letter_code
_entity_poly.pdbx_strand_id
1 'polypeptide(L)'
;MENNVRFNVSKCKVLTITRKKNPIIHNYTLGSQNLTRADIKAKKILELPPHQNVLGTFTRTPSSRRPMFGVLRRTCTKLMDMKARRTLYLSLVKSQLCYATEVWSPVNSVQISRRVEKVQRRATRWITMTKRGELSYRERLLALDLLPLTYDREVRDLVYFFKSLFSYIDVNIDNYVLFGHSAVCQHALINCIHSQCKMTFQRSHQGEHLKSECEYRNVKCDFCGKDVTFASMKEHIGKICEDAPVACKYCKKDVLRKDIERHERRDCNEAPATCEYQAVGCNHDKTLKQKELRQHLNDALVNHGGQLLRYTLAVASQLSDFIPRPEYTGMLQKIQDDITEVRSGLAEKFVMVVGKLTGLERRIESLESSGGGDTRIRNKEHELQRTNKSLIPQVQLECGSLNEFSSSTTGQPASKEEIQIKALENLPDDYHA
;
A
#
# COMPACT_ATOMS: atom_id res chain seq x y z
N MET A 1 73.92 3.23 17.88
CA MET A 1 74.23 4.45 17.11
C MET A 1 73.09 5.44 17.32
N GLU A 2 73.19 6.26 18.35
CA GLU A 2 72.27 7.37 18.55
C GLU A 2 72.62 8.46 17.52
N ASN A 3 71.84 8.54 16.45
CA ASN A 3 71.95 9.67 15.54
C ASN A 3 71.57 10.92 16.32
N ASN A 4 72.55 11.79 16.56
CA ASN A 4 72.47 13.03 17.32
C ASN A 4 71.62 14.13 16.63
N VAL A 5 70.63 13.73 15.83
CA VAL A 5 69.75 14.61 15.09
C VAL A 5 68.52 14.89 15.95
N ARG A 6 68.55 15.97 16.74
CA ARG A 6 67.38 16.44 17.47
C ARG A 6 66.30 16.86 16.47
N PHE A 7 65.13 16.26 16.59
CA PHE A 7 63.97 16.59 15.77
C PHE A 7 63.54 18.04 16.00
N ASN A 8 63.60 18.86 14.95
CA ASN A 8 63.33 20.28 15.05
C ASN A 8 61.84 20.58 14.81
N VAL A 9 61.07 20.62 15.91
CA VAL A 9 59.61 20.88 15.89
C VAL A 9 59.25 22.24 15.27
N SER A 10 60.13 23.24 15.36
CA SER A 10 59.90 24.58 14.78
C SER A 10 59.84 24.59 13.24
N LYS A 11 60.43 23.57 12.59
CA LYS A 11 60.38 23.42 11.13
C LYS A 11 59.10 22.70 10.66
N CYS A 12 58.41 22.01 11.57
CA CYS A 12 57.17 21.31 11.30
C CYS A 12 56.01 22.30 11.17
N LYS A 13 55.15 22.08 10.18
CA LYS A 13 53.95 22.90 9.97
C LYS A 13 52.76 22.02 9.65
N VAL A 14 51.57 22.47 10.03
CA VAL A 14 50.31 21.80 9.69
C VAL A 14 49.86 22.27 8.32
N LEU A 15 49.56 21.32 7.44
CA LEU A 15 48.94 21.57 6.14
C LEU A 15 47.53 20.95 6.15
N THR A 16 46.53 21.68 5.67
CA THR A 16 45.16 21.16 5.54
C THR A 16 44.81 21.05 4.07
N ILE A 17 44.51 19.82 3.62
CA ILE A 17 44.11 19.50 2.26
C ILE A 17 42.69 18.95 2.33
N THR A 18 41.71 19.67 1.77
CA THR A 18 40.31 19.23 1.77
C THR A 18 39.57 19.74 0.54
N ARG A 19 38.57 18.98 0.08
CA ARG A 19 37.60 19.39 -0.94
C ARG A 19 36.37 20.09 -0.35
N LYS A 20 36.24 20.11 0.99
CA LYS A 20 35.10 20.73 1.69
C LYS A 20 35.27 22.26 1.68
N LYS A 21 34.19 23.00 1.42
CA LYS A 21 34.18 24.48 1.46
C LYS A 21 34.60 25.02 2.83
N ASN A 22 34.25 24.31 3.91
CA ASN A 22 34.65 24.63 5.28
C ASN A 22 35.67 23.59 5.78
N PRO A 23 36.97 23.92 5.84
CA PRO A 23 37.99 23.02 6.36
C PRO A 23 37.91 22.88 7.88
N ILE A 24 38.20 21.69 8.40
CA ILE A 24 38.31 21.47 9.85
C ILE A 24 39.64 22.06 10.32
N ILE A 25 39.57 23.08 11.17
CA ILE A 25 40.74 23.75 11.75
C ILE A 25 40.97 23.17 13.14
N HIS A 26 41.94 22.25 13.25
CA HIS A 26 42.40 21.66 14.51
C HIS A 26 43.84 22.09 14.84
N ASN A 27 44.13 22.40 16.11
CA ASN A 27 45.47 22.78 16.54
C ASN A 27 46.26 21.52 16.91
N TYR A 28 47.25 21.18 16.10
CA TYR A 28 48.10 20.02 16.35
C TYR A 28 49.31 20.43 17.19
N THR A 29 49.58 19.66 18.24
CA THR A 29 50.78 19.76 19.06
C THR A 29 51.74 18.63 18.71
N LEU A 30 53.04 18.92 18.75
CA LEU A 30 54.07 17.90 18.69
C LEU A 30 55.01 18.09 19.88
N GLY A 31 54.93 17.15 20.83
CA GLY A 31 55.47 17.37 22.17
C GLY A 31 54.72 18.50 22.87
N SER A 32 55.45 19.47 23.42
CA SER A 32 54.90 20.65 24.10
C SER A 32 54.70 21.88 23.20
N GLN A 33 55.01 21.79 21.90
CA GLN A 33 54.92 22.92 20.97
C GLN A 33 53.72 22.82 20.03
N ASN A 34 52.97 23.92 19.91
CA ASN A 34 51.91 24.07 18.92
C ASN A 34 52.52 24.26 17.53
N LEU A 35 52.04 23.49 16.55
CA LEU A 35 52.50 23.60 15.17
C LEU A 35 51.81 24.76 14.46
N THR A 36 52.60 25.59 13.78
CA THR A 36 52.06 26.67 12.96
C THR A 36 51.42 26.12 11.68
N ARG A 37 50.24 26.62 11.34
CA ARG A 37 49.57 26.29 10.07
C ARG A 37 50.33 26.98 8.92
N ALA A 38 50.67 26.22 7.89
CA ALA A 38 51.26 26.77 6.68
C ALA A 38 50.14 27.24 5.73
N ASP A 39 50.23 28.48 5.29
CA ASP A 39 49.40 28.95 4.18
C ASP A 39 49.88 28.27 2.89
N ILE A 40 48.95 27.68 2.13
CA ILE A 40 49.23 26.92 0.91
C ILE A 40 49.94 27.81 -0.12
N LYS A 41 49.72 29.13 -0.06
CA LYS A 41 50.37 30.13 -0.91
C LYS A 41 51.80 30.47 -0.48
N ALA A 42 52.16 30.27 0.80
CA ALA A 42 53.41 30.78 1.37
C ALA A 42 54.52 29.72 1.50
N LYS A 43 54.21 28.42 1.41
CA LYS A 43 55.22 27.35 1.37
C LYS A 43 55.16 26.56 0.07
N LYS A 44 56.13 26.87 -0.78
CA LYS A 44 56.49 26.28 -2.10
C LYS A 44 56.89 24.80 -2.08
N ILE A 45 56.37 24.01 -1.14
CA ILE A 45 56.67 22.57 -1.03
C ILE A 45 55.54 21.73 -1.64
N LEU A 46 54.31 22.25 -1.75
CA LEU A 46 53.23 21.54 -2.42
C LEU A 46 52.09 22.49 -2.80
N GLU A 47 52.20 23.17 -3.95
CA GLU A 47 51.01 23.78 -4.55
C GLU A 47 50.07 22.65 -4.99
N LEU A 48 48.90 22.57 -4.37
CA LEU A 48 47.85 21.59 -4.63
C LEU A 48 46.64 22.30 -5.25
N PRO A 49 46.59 22.53 -6.58
CA PRO A 49 45.33 22.83 -7.24
C PRO A 49 44.56 21.52 -7.45
N PRO A 50 43.25 21.50 -7.18
CA PRO A 50 42.40 20.41 -7.61
C PRO A 50 42.34 20.45 -9.15
N HIS A 51 42.48 19.29 -9.78
CA HIS A 51 42.26 19.03 -11.21
C HIS A 51 43.28 19.48 -12.25
N GLN A 52 44.25 20.35 -11.98
CA GLN A 52 45.29 20.65 -12.97
C GLN A 52 46.65 20.78 -12.32
N ASN A 53 47.58 19.98 -12.83
CA ASN A 53 49.03 20.12 -12.70
C ASN A 53 49.73 19.28 -11.62
N VAL A 54 49.59 17.96 -11.72
CA VAL A 54 50.65 17.02 -11.26
C VAL A 54 52.01 17.34 -11.91
N LEU A 55 52.01 18.01 -13.07
CA LEU A 55 53.24 18.54 -13.69
C LEU A 55 53.63 19.95 -13.23
N GLY A 56 52.74 20.71 -12.57
CA GLY A 56 52.98 22.12 -12.21
C GLY A 56 53.85 22.26 -10.98
N THR A 57 53.72 21.33 -10.04
CA THR A 57 54.69 21.12 -8.95
C THR A 57 56.10 20.84 -9.48
N PHE A 58 56.24 20.25 -10.69
CA PHE A 58 57.53 20.03 -11.34
C PHE A 58 57.96 21.12 -12.34
N THR A 59 57.10 22.10 -12.69
CA THR A 59 57.41 23.14 -13.69
C THR A 59 57.27 24.59 -13.22
N ARG A 60 56.77 24.87 -12.00
CA ARG A 60 56.59 26.25 -11.47
C ARG A 60 57.44 26.58 -10.24
N THR A 61 58.60 25.97 -10.07
CA THR A 61 59.65 26.58 -9.23
C THR A 61 60.37 27.69 -10.02
N PRO A 62 60.32 28.97 -9.61
CA PRO A 62 60.92 30.09 -10.35
C PRO A 62 62.44 30.03 -10.46
N SER A 63 63.09 29.13 -9.72
CA SER A 63 64.54 28.89 -9.76
C SER A 63 64.96 27.66 -10.59
N SER A 64 64.02 26.82 -11.08
CA SER A 64 64.34 25.62 -11.88
C SER A 64 63.91 25.76 -13.34
N ARG A 65 64.51 26.71 -14.06
CA ARG A 65 64.30 26.88 -15.52
C ARG A 65 64.72 25.68 -16.38
N ARG A 66 65.08 24.51 -15.79
CA ARG A 66 65.62 23.34 -16.51
C ARG A 66 65.21 22.05 -15.77
N PRO A 67 64.41 21.15 -16.39
CA PRO A 67 64.11 19.82 -15.82
C PRO A 67 65.39 19.07 -15.43
N MET A 68 65.37 18.24 -14.38
CA MET A 68 66.55 17.49 -13.90
C MET A 68 67.28 16.73 -15.02
N PHE A 69 66.53 16.13 -15.95
CA PHE A 69 67.08 15.52 -17.16
C PHE A 69 67.90 16.49 -18.03
N GLY A 70 67.45 17.74 -18.14
CA GLY A 70 68.18 18.80 -18.82
C GLY A 70 69.49 19.17 -18.12
N VAL A 71 69.54 19.12 -16.79
CA VAL A 71 70.78 19.31 -16.01
C VAL A 71 71.75 18.17 -16.31
N LEU A 72 71.31 16.92 -16.17
CA LEU A 72 72.13 15.74 -16.52
C LEU A 72 72.69 15.82 -17.94
N ARG A 73 71.88 16.19 -18.92
CA ARG A 73 72.33 16.30 -20.31
C ARG A 73 73.43 17.34 -20.52
N ARG A 74 73.48 18.40 -19.71
CA ARG A 74 74.50 19.47 -19.82
C ARG A 74 75.74 19.18 -19.00
N THR A 75 75.57 18.57 -17.82
CA THR A 75 76.69 18.30 -16.90
C THR A 75 77.42 17.03 -17.31
N CYS A 76 76.70 16.02 -17.79
CA CYS A 76 77.24 14.69 -18.13
C CYS A 76 77.37 14.53 -19.65
N THR A 77 77.97 15.50 -20.35
CA THR A 77 78.17 15.46 -21.81
C THR A 77 79.25 14.46 -22.22
N LYS A 78 80.33 14.34 -21.44
CA LYS A 78 81.49 13.48 -21.72
C LYS A 78 81.38 12.05 -21.14
N LEU A 79 80.32 11.76 -20.38
CA LEU A 79 80.16 10.46 -19.72
C LEU A 79 79.78 9.41 -20.76
N MET A 80 80.69 8.60 -21.31
CA MET A 80 80.36 7.67 -22.41
C MET A 80 79.72 6.35 -21.94
N ASP A 81 79.81 6.02 -20.65
CA ASP A 81 79.28 4.77 -20.12
C ASP A 81 77.74 4.75 -20.07
N MET A 82 77.16 3.78 -20.78
CA MET A 82 75.73 3.53 -20.84
C MET A 82 75.16 3.17 -19.46
N LYS A 83 75.89 2.39 -18.65
CA LYS A 83 75.44 1.97 -17.32
C LYS A 83 75.38 3.16 -16.37
N ALA A 84 76.42 3.98 -16.30
CA ALA A 84 76.42 5.21 -15.51
C ALA A 84 75.28 6.17 -15.89
N ARG A 85 75.03 6.39 -17.20
CA ARG A 85 73.89 7.21 -17.66
C ARG A 85 72.54 6.63 -17.25
N ARG A 86 72.38 5.30 -17.35
CA ARG A 86 71.18 4.59 -16.87
C ARG A 86 70.96 4.81 -15.38
N THR A 87 72.00 4.65 -14.56
CA THR A 87 71.92 4.84 -13.11
C THR A 87 71.53 6.27 -12.74
N LEU A 88 72.12 7.28 -13.40
CA LEU A 88 71.77 8.69 -13.20
C LEU A 88 70.31 8.98 -13.59
N TYR A 89 69.84 8.39 -14.68
CA TYR A 89 68.44 8.52 -15.09
C TYR A 89 67.49 7.90 -14.06
N LEU A 90 67.75 6.66 -13.63
CA LEU A 90 66.90 5.97 -12.66
C LEU A 90 66.82 6.72 -11.32
N SER A 91 67.96 7.16 -10.79
CA SER A 91 68.08 7.77 -9.48
C SER A 91 67.57 9.21 -9.41
N LEU A 92 67.78 10.02 -10.44
CA LEU A 92 67.50 11.48 -10.39
C LEU A 92 66.29 11.91 -11.22
N VAL A 93 65.92 11.15 -12.26
CA VAL A 93 64.83 11.52 -13.15
C VAL A 93 63.64 10.59 -13.00
N LYS A 94 63.83 9.27 -13.10
CA LYS A 94 62.72 8.30 -12.99
C LYS A 94 62.11 8.30 -11.60
N SER A 95 62.93 8.36 -10.55
CA SER A 95 62.47 8.47 -9.15
C SER A 95 61.51 9.65 -8.93
N GLN A 96 61.80 10.80 -9.53
CA GLN A 96 60.94 11.99 -9.47
C GLN A 96 59.68 11.83 -10.31
N LEU A 97 59.79 11.24 -11.50
CA LEU A 97 58.64 11.02 -12.39
C LEU A 97 57.67 9.96 -11.86
N CYS A 98 58.14 8.99 -11.08
CA CYS A 98 57.32 7.94 -10.49
C CYS A 98 56.99 8.19 -9.00
N TYR A 99 57.23 9.41 -8.49
CA TYR A 99 56.94 9.74 -7.11
C TYR A 99 55.43 9.83 -6.85
N ALA A 100 54.98 9.10 -5.83
CA ALA A 100 53.60 9.13 -5.30
C ALA A 100 52.54 9.02 -6.41
N THR A 101 52.78 8.18 -7.41
CA THR A 101 51.88 8.01 -8.55
C THR A 101 50.49 7.57 -8.08
N GLU A 102 50.42 6.82 -7.00
CA GLU A 102 49.20 6.33 -6.35
C GLU A 102 48.31 7.48 -5.85
N VAL A 103 48.91 8.58 -5.39
CA VAL A 103 48.21 9.77 -4.87
C VAL A 103 47.87 10.74 -6.00
N TRP A 104 48.78 10.85 -6.96
CA TRP A 104 48.72 11.88 -7.99
C TRP A 104 48.11 11.40 -9.30
N SER A 105 47.91 10.10 -9.52
CA SER A 105 47.37 9.56 -10.76
C SER A 105 45.97 10.12 -10.98
N PRO A 106 45.81 11.14 -11.84
CA PRO A 106 44.49 11.66 -12.12
C PRO A 106 43.92 10.75 -13.18
N VAL A 107 42.91 9.96 -12.81
CA VAL A 107 42.06 9.11 -13.67
C VAL A 107 42.43 9.25 -15.15
N ASN A 108 43.44 8.48 -15.58
CA ASN A 108 43.86 8.32 -16.96
C ASN A 108 43.90 9.59 -17.85
N SER A 109 44.43 10.73 -17.37
CA SER A 109 44.64 11.86 -18.27
C SER A 109 45.74 11.54 -19.31
N VAL A 110 45.33 11.14 -20.51
CA VAL A 110 46.19 10.80 -21.65
C VAL A 110 47.31 11.84 -21.88
N GLN A 111 47.05 13.10 -21.55
CA GLN A 111 48.00 14.20 -21.65
C GLN A 111 49.20 14.07 -20.69
N ILE A 112 48.99 13.61 -19.45
CA ILE A 112 50.08 13.42 -18.47
C ILE A 112 50.95 12.24 -18.90
N SER A 113 50.32 11.12 -19.26
CA SER A 113 51.03 9.94 -19.78
C SER A 113 51.89 10.31 -20.99
N ARG A 114 51.35 11.07 -21.95
CA ARG A 114 52.13 11.55 -23.12
C ARG A 114 53.31 12.46 -22.73
N ARG A 115 53.16 13.35 -21.75
CA ARG A 115 54.23 14.28 -21.33
C ARG A 115 55.36 13.54 -20.61
N VAL A 116 55.02 12.61 -19.73
CA VAL A 116 55.97 11.78 -18.98
C VAL A 116 56.73 10.86 -19.95
N GLU A 117 56.01 10.22 -20.88
CA GLU A 117 56.62 9.35 -21.89
C GLU A 117 57.57 10.10 -22.83
N LYS A 118 57.28 11.38 -23.15
CA LYS A 118 58.20 12.25 -23.90
C LYS A 118 59.52 12.50 -23.16
N VAL A 119 59.54 12.47 -21.83
CA VAL A 119 60.78 12.58 -21.04
C VAL A 119 61.58 11.29 -21.15
N GLN A 120 60.96 10.12 -20.95
CA GLN A 120 61.64 8.83 -21.10
C GLN A 120 62.19 8.65 -22.52
N ARG A 121 61.42 8.97 -23.57
CA ARG A 121 61.88 8.90 -24.97
C ARG A 121 63.11 9.76 -25.26
N ARG A 122 63.28 10.89 -24.57
CA ARG A 122 64.47 11.74 -24.67
C ARG A 122 65.63 11.20 -23.84
N ALA A 123 65.34 10.71 -22.63
CA ALA A 123 66.32 10.15 -21.74
C ALA A 123 66.95 8.87 -22.30
N THR A 124 66.15 7.92 -22.78
CA THR A 124 66.67 6.67 -23.35
C THR A 124 67.55 6.91 -24.57
N ARG A 125 67.25 7.93 -25.39
CA ARG A 125 68.09 8.38 -26.51
C ARG A 125 69.43 8.94 -26.05
N TRP A 126 69.42 9.71 -24.96
CA TRP A 126 70.64 10.24 -24.37
C TRP A 126 71.48 9.13 -23.72
N ILE A 127 70.86 8.15 -23.07
CA ILE A 127 71.58 7.01 -22.47
C ILE A 127 72.24 6.15 -23.56
N THR A 128 71.53 5.84 -24.64
CA THR A 128 72.05 4.98 -25.72
C THR A 128 72.94 5.71 -26.72
N MET A 129 73.07 7.04 -26.65
CA MET A 129 73.83 7.86 -27.60
C MET A 129 73.45 7.70 -29.08
N THR A 130 72.24 7.22 -29.36
CA THR A 130 71.78 6.95 -30.72
C THR A 130 71.29 8.21 -31.42
N LYS A 131 71.60 8.36 -32.71
CA LYS A 131 71.03 9.42 -33.55
C LYS A 131 69.55 9.18 -33.80
N ARG A 132 68.87 10.20 -34.31
CA ARG A 132 67.43 10.14 -34.57
C ARG A 132 67.17 9.18 -35.73
N GLY A 133 66.53 8.05 -35.43
CA GLY A 133 66.14 7.03 -36.43
C GLY A 133 66.96 5.75 -36.40
N GLU A 134 68.10 5.71 -35.70
CA GLU A 134 68.96 4.51 -35.63
C GLU A 134 68.34 3.36 -34.83
N LEU A 135 67.75 3.68 -33.68
CA LEU A 135 67.01 2.70 -32.86
C LEU A 135 65.60 3.21 -32.57
N SER A 136 64.63 2.32 -32.73
CA SER A 136 63.25 2.55 -32.33
C SER A 136 63.16 2.78 -30.82
N TYR A 137 62.02 3.30 -30.36
CA TYR A 137 61.82 3.46 -28.92
C TYR A 137 61.76 2.12 -28.19
N ARG A 138 61.14 1.10 -28.79
CA ARG A 138 61.03 -0.25 -28.23
C ARG A 138 62.40 -0.90 -28.06
N GLU A 139 63.26 -0.83 -29.07
CA GLU A 139 64.61 -1.41 -29.00
C GLU A 139 65.45 -0.72 -27.92
N ARG A 140 65.34 0.61 -27.79
CA ARG A 140 66.03 1.34 -26.70
C ARG A 140 65.54 0.96 -25.31
N LEU A 141 64.26 0.57 -25.18
CA LEU A 141 63.73 0.07 -23.91
C LEU A 141 64.26 -1.33 -23.58
N LEU A 142 64.32 -2.22 -24.57
CA LEU A 142 64.88 -3.57 -24.41
C LEU A 142 66.38 -3.52 -24.08
N ALA A 143 67.16 -2.73 -24.82
CA ALA A 143 68.59 -2.56 -24.58
C ALA A 143 68.89 -1.97 -23.19
N LEU A 144 67.96 -1.17 -22.67
CA LEU A 144 68.09 -0.60 -21.35
C LEU A 144 67.34 -1.42 -20.30
N ASP A 145 66.62 -2.49 -20.58
CA ASP A 145 65.77 -3.15 -19.58
C ASP A 145 64.87 -2.14 -18.82
N LEU A 146 64.04 -1.42 -19.57
CA LEU A 146 63.09 -0.43 -19.05
C LEU A 146 61.67 -0.71 -19.57
N LEU A 147 60.68 -0.62 -18.69
CA LEU A 147 59.28 -0.53 -19.11
C LEU A 147 58.94 0.92 -19.52
N PRO A 148 57.98 1.12 -20.44
CA PRO A 148 57.34 2.42 -20.62
C PRO A 148 56.85 2.99 -19.28
N LEU A 149 56.96 4.31 -19.08
CA LEU A 149 56.59 4.89 -17.77
C LEU A 149 55.11 4.75 -17.46
N THR A 150 54.27 4.63 -18.48
CA THR A 150 52.85 4.32 -18.32
C THR A 150 52.65 2.97 -17.62
N TYR A 151 53.32 1.92 -18.10
CA TYR A 151 53.22 0.59 -17.49
C TYR A 151 53.91 0.54 -16.12
N ASP A 152 55.05 1.21 -15.93
CA ASP A 152 55.71 1.26 -14.61
C ASP A 152 54.80 1.90 -13.54
N ARG A 153 53.95 2.85 -13.94
CA ARG A 153 52.95 3.47 -13.06
C ARG A 153 51.77 2.55 -12.79
N GLU A 154 51.24 1.91 -13.82
CA GLU A 154 50.16 0.91 -13.67
C GLU A 154 50.58 -0.22 -12.73
N VAL A 155 51.81 -0.72 -12.86
CA VAL A 155 52.34 -1.76 -11.96
C VAL A 155 52.43 -1.25 -10.52
N ARG A 156 52.84 0.01 -10.29
CA ARG A 156 52.86 0.60 -8.95
C ARG A 156 51.47 0.74 -8.35
N ASP A 157 50.50 1.19 -9.15
CA ASP A 157 49.10 1.31 -8.75
C ASP A 157 48.51 -0.08 -8.39
N LEU A 158 48.82 -1.11 -9.18
CA LEU A 158 48.42 -2.51 -8.90
C LEU A 158 49.10 -3.07 -7.65
N VAL A 159 50.38 -2.79 -7.44
CA VAL A 159 51.10 -3.20 -6.23
C VAL A 159 50.52 -2.50 -5.00
N TYR A 160 50.17 -1.22 -5.10
CA TYR A 160 49.49 -0.49 -4.04
C TYR A 160 48.10 -1.07 -3.74
N PHE A 161 47.33 -1.37 -4.78
CA PHE A 161 46.03 -2.03 -4.68
C PHE A 161 46.15 -3.38 -3.97
N PHE A 162 47.07 -4.25 -4.41
CA PHE A 162 47.36 -5.53 -3.79
C PHE A 162 47.74 -5.36 -2.31
N LYS A 163 48.67 -4.46 -2.00
CA LYS A 163 49.10 -4.21 -0.62
C LYS A 163 47.96 -3.72 0.26
N SER A 164 47.06 -2.90 -0.28
CA SER A 164 45.89 -2.41 0.44
C SER A 164 44.85 -3.53 0.65
N LEU A 165 44.65 -4.40 -0.34
CA LEU A 165 43.73 -5.54 -0.27
C LEU A 165 44.13 -6.55 0.81
N PHE A 166 45.43 -6.82 0.94
CA PHE A 166 45.99 -7.77 1.92
C PHE A 166 46.43 -7.11 3.23
N SER A 167 45.98 -5.87 3.50
CA SER A 167 46.25 -5.14 4.75
C SER A 167 47.75 -4.93 5.06
N TYR A 168 48.62 -4.92 4.05
CA TYR A 168 50.01 -4.49 4.18
C TYR A 168 50.15 -2.97 4.30
N ILE A 169 49.07 -2.23 4.02
CA ILE A 169 48.94 -0.78 4.17
C ILE A 169 47.69 -0.51 5.00
N ASP A 170 47.76 0.46 5.91
CA ASP A 170 46.64 0.90 6.76
C ASP A 170 45.65 1.78 5.97
N VAL A 171 45.06 1.20 4.92
CA VAL A 171 44.00 1.79 4.10
C VAL A 171 42.96 0.71 3.85
N ASN A 172 41.76 0.87 4.38
CA ASN A 172 40.65 -0.04 4.12
C ASN A 172 40.13 0.21 2.68
N ILE A 173 40.43 -0.73 1.78
CA ILE A 173 40.09 -0.61 0.36
C ILE A 173 38.61 -0.82 0.06
N ASP A 174 37.89 -1.53 0.93
CA ASP A 174 36.46 -1.83 0.78
C ASP A 174 35.61 -0.55 0.82
N ASN A 175 36.10 0.49 1.51
CA ASN A 175 35.47 1.82 1.51
C ASN A 175 35.57 2.56 0.16
N TYR A 176 36.49 2.15 -0.72
CA TYR A 176 36.82 2.85 -1.96
C TYR A 176 36.56 2.03 -3.22
N VAL A 177 36.50 0.71 -3.12
CA VAL A 177 36.35 -0.21 -4.24
C VAL A 177 35.14 -1.10 -4.03
N LEU A 178 34.15 -0.96 -4.90
CA LEU A 178 33.02 -1.88 -4.96
C LEU A 178 33.39 -3.04 -5.90
N PHE A 179 33.73 -4.20 -5.34
CA PHE A 179 33.91 -5.39 -6.16
C PHE A 179 32.55 -5.81 -6.71
N GLY A 180 32.31 -5.65 -8.01
CA GLY A 180 31.05 -6.08 -8.65
C GLY A 180 30.72 -7.57 -8.44
N HIS A 181 31.71 -8.38 -8.06
CA HIS A 181 31.53 -9.78 -7.66
C HIS A 181 30.80 -9.96 -6.31
N SER A 182 30.83 -8.98 -5.39
CA SER A 182 30.23 -9.12 -4.05
C SER A 182 28.71 -9.38 -4.10
N ALA A 183 28.04 -8.91 -5.16
CA ALA A 183 26.63 -9.14 -5.41
C ALA A 183 26.30 -10.59 -5.81
N VAL A 184 27.29 -11.37 -6.28
CA VAL A 184 27.13 -12.73 -6.84
C VAL A 184 28.01 -13.78 -6.13
N CYS A 185 28.93 -13.34 -5.27
CA CYS A 185 29.86 -14.21 -4.56
C CYS A 185 29.11 -15.16 -3.60
N GLN A 186 29.30 -16.46 -3.79
CA GLN A 186 28.71 -17.50 -2.94
C GLN A 186 29.30 -17.51 -1.53
N HIS A 187 30.56 -17.09 -1.39
CA HIS A 187 31.26 -17.02 -0.10
C HIS A 187 31.10 -15.68 0.62
N ALA A 188 30.45 -14.69 0.00
CA ALA A 188 30.20 -13.42 0.67
C ALA A 188 29.31 -13.64 1.89
N LEU A 189 29.70 -13.01 3.00
CA LEU A 189 28.89 -12.92 4.20
C LEU A 189 27.74 -11.95 3.96
N ILE A 190 26.52 -12.45 4.07
CA ILE A 190 25.28 -11.69 3.93
C ILE A 190 24.44 -11.85 5.18
N ASN A 191 23.59 -10.86 5.45
CA ASN A 191 22.59 -10.96 6.50
C ASN A 191 21.34 -11.66 5.98
N CYS A 192 20.56 -12.24 6.89
CA CYS A 192 19.24 -12.76 6.55
C CYS A 192 18.35 -11.68 5.91
N ILE A 193 17.45 -12.10 5.01
CA ILE A 193 16.50 -11.20 4.31
C ILE A 193 15.50 -10.60 5.31
N HIS A 194 15.17 -11.36 6.37
CA HIS A 194 14.25 -10.90 7.42
C HIS A 194 15.00 -9.97 8.38
N SER A 195 14.57 -8.70 8.44
CA SER A 195 15.20 -7.67 9.29
C SER A 195 15.24 -8.01 10.79
N GLN A 196 14.33 -8.86 11.26
CA GLN A 196 14.29 -9.33 12.65
C GLN A 196 15.29 -10.47 12.92
N CYS A 197 15.74 -11.17 11.87
CA CYS A 197 16.77 -12.20 11.98
C CYS A 197 18.16 -11.55 11.89
N LYS A 198 18.91 -11.54 13.00
CA LYS A 198 20.25 -10.93 13.07
C LYS A 198 21.38 -11.87 12.60
N MET A 199 21.05 -12.99 11.97
CA MET A 199 22.04 -13.97 11.53
C MET A 199 22.79 -13.50 10.28
N THR A 200 24.10 -13.74 10.27
CA THR A 200 25.00 -13.49 9.14
C THR A 200 25.64 -14.81 8.73
N PHE A 201 25.63 -15.13 7.44
CA PHE A 201 26.14 -16.40 6.90
C PHE A 201 26.63 -16.23 5.46
N GLN A 202 27.32 -17.25 4.94
CA GLN A 202 27.71 -17.27 3.53
C GLN A 202 26.47 -17.37 2.64
N ARG A 203 26.46 -16.64 1.51
CA ARG A 203 25.34 -16.65 0.55
C ARG A 203 24.95 -18.07 0.11
N SER A 204 25.91 -19.00 -0.02
CA SER A 204 25.64 -20.42 -0.31
C SER A 204 24.71 -21.09 0.72
N HIS A 205 24.83 -20.74 2.00
CA HIS A 205 24.07 -21.33 3.10
C HIS A 205 22.74 -20.61 3.38
N GLN A 206 22.44 -19.53 2.64
CA GLN A 206 21.19 -18.79 2.80
C GLN A 206 19.96 -19.67 2.60
N GLY A 207 19.98 -20.56 1.62
CA GLY A 207 18.86 -21.46 1.33
C GLY A 207 18.59 -22.44 2.48
N GLU A 208 19.64 -23.00 3.08
CA GLU A 208 19.53 -23.91 4.22
C GLU A 208 19.01 -23.16 5.46
N HIS A 209 19.59 -22.00 5.78
CA HIS A 209 19.11 -21.15 6.87
C HIS A 209 17.62 -20.82 6.73
N LEU A 210 17.17 -20.38 5.55
CA LEU A 210 15.75 -20.04 5.31
C LEU A 210 14.83 -21.28 5.39
N LYS A 211 15.36 -22.48 5.14
CA LYS A 211 14.59 -23.72 5.14
C LYS A 211 14.38 -24.30 6.54
N SER A 212 15.41 -24.32 7.38
CA SER A 212 15.38 -25.07 8.65
C SER A 212 15.71 -24.25 9.90
N GLU A 213 16.47 -23.17 9.79
CA GLU A 213 17.03 -22.48 10.96
C GLU A 213 16.33 -21.15 11.27
N CYS A 214 15.88 -20.44 10.24
CA CYS A 214 15.28 -19.12 10.39
C CYS A 214 13.93 -19.21 11.13
N GLU A 215 13.84 -18.57 12.28
CA GLU A 215 12.58 -18.43 13.05
C GLU A 215 11.52 -17.60 12.31
N TYR A 216 11.96 -16.77 11.37
CA TYR A 216 11.10 -15.92 10.54
C TYR A 216 10.83 -16.53 9.17
N ARG A 217 11.16 -17.81 8.94
CA ARG A 217 10.81 -18.51 7.70
C ARG A 217 9.30 -18.57 7.52
N ASN A 218 8.84 -18.48 6.27
CA ASN A 218 7.44 -18.70 5.95
C ASN A 218 7.10 -20.18 5.97
N VAL A 219 6.05 -20.53 6.70
CA VAL A 219 5.49 -21.88 6.81
C VAL A 219 4.00 -21.79 6.54
N LYS A 220 3.45 -22.77 5.82
CA LYS A 220 2.01 -22.87 5.57
C LYS A 220 1.29 -23.28 6.85
N CYS A 221 0.21 -22.59 7.17
CA CYS A 221 -0.67 -23.01 8.25
C CYS A 221 -1.46 -24.27 7.84
N ASP A 222 -1.46 -25.31 8.68
CA ASP A 222 -2.13 -26.59 8.40
C ASP A 222 -3.66 -26.46 8.33
N PHE A 223 -4.23 -25.41 8.95
CA PHE A 223 -5.67 -25.20 9.01
C PHE A 223 -6.20 -24.32 7.86
N CYS A 224 -5.54 -23.19 7.60
CA CYS A 224 -6.03 -22.21 6.61
C CYS A 224 -5.19 -22.13 5.32
N GLY A 225 -4.05 -22.83 5.26
CA GLY A 225 -3.16 -22.87 4.09
C GLY A 225 -2.38 -21.59 3.79
N LYS A 226 -2.58 -20.51 4.56
CA LYS A 226 -1.88 -19.23 4.39
C LYS A 226 -0.43 -19.33 4.86
N ASP A 227 0.46 -18.58 4.22
CA ASP A 227 1.86 -18.49 4.60
C ASP A 227 2.01 -17.56 5.82
N VAL A 228 2.63 -18.06 6.88
CA VAL A 228 2.83 -17.38 8.17
C VAL A 228 4.26 -17.62 8.64
N THR A 229 4.88 -16.66 9.34
CA THR A 229 6.22 -16.87 9.88
C THR A 229 6.22 -17.94 10.98
N PHE A 230 7.27 -18.76 11.06
CA PHE A 230 7.37 -19.82 12.07
C PHE A 230 7.22 -19.29 13.50
N ALA A 231 7.85 -18.15 13.83
CA ALA A 231 7.75 -17.49 15.13
C ALA A 231 6.30 -17.09 15.50
N SER A 232 5.49 -16.64 14.53
CA SER A 232 4.11 -16.21 14.77
C SER A 232 3.07 -17.32 14.59
N MET A 233 3.46 -18.52 14.18
CA MET A 233 2.53 -19.63 13.90
C MET A 233 1.67 -19.99 15.12
N LYS A 234 2.28 -20.05 16.31
CA LYS A 234 1.56 -20.36 17.56
C LYS A 234 0.49 -19.31 17.88
N GLU A 235 0.82 -18.03 17.69
CA GLU A 235 -0.14 -16.94 17.90
C GLU A 235 -1.21 -16.91 16.82
N HIS A 236 -0.85 -17.17 15.56
CA HIS A 236 -1.78 -17.29 14.46
C HIS A 236 -2.84 -18.35 14.74
N ILE A 237 -2.44 -19.59 15.07
CA ILE A 237 -3.37 -20.67 15.39
C ILE A 237 -4.22 -20.31 16.61
N GLY A 238 -3.63 -19.69 17.64
CA GLY A 238 -4.31 -19.37 18.90
C GLY A 238 -5.33 -18.22 18.83
N LYS A 239 -5.11 -17.21 17.96
CA LYS A 239 -5.91 -15.97 18.00
C LYS A 239 -6.46 -15.50 16.64
N ILE A 240 -5.82 -15.87 15.53
CA ILE A 240 -6.07 -15.22 14.23
C ILE A 240 -6.71 -16.18 13.22
N CYS A 241 -6.32 -17.46 13.23
CA CYS A 241 -6.72 -18.44 12.23
C CYS A 241 -8.22 -18.77 12.30
N GLU A 242 -9.00 -18.36 11.31
CA GLU A 242 -10.46 -18.61 11.30
C GLU A 242 -10.83 -20.09 11.16
N ASP A 243 -9.95 -20.89 10.55
CA ASP A 243 -10.13 -22.32 10.33
C ASP A 243 -9.48 -23.17 11.44
N ALA A 244 -8.86 -22.55 12.45
CA ALA A 244 -8.33 -23.30 13.58
C ALA A 244 -9.50 -23.83 14.45
N PRO A 245 -9.44 -25.10 14.88
CA PRO A 245 -10.41 -25.66 15.80
C PRO A 245 -10.28 -25.01 17.18
N VAL A 246 -11.42 -24.62 17.75
CA VAL A 246 -11.56 -24.09 19.10
C VAL A 246 -12.61 -24.90 19.85
N ALA A 247 -12.33 -25.21 21.11
CA ALA A 247 -13.26 -25.96 21.94
C ALA A 247 -14.43 -25.07 22.40
N CYS A 248 -15.66 -25.53 22.17
CA CYS A 248 -16.85 -24.86 22.68
C CYS A 248 -16.86 -24.83 24.22
N LYS A 249 -17.11 -23.67 24.82
CA LYS A 249 -17.14 -23.49 26.27
C LYS A 249 -18.25 -24.29 26.98
N TYR A 250 -19.30 -24.66 26.25
CA TYR A 250 -20.45 -25.39 26.80
C TYR A 250 -20.36 -26.90 26.55
N CYS A 251 -20.19 -27.32 25.28
CA CYS A 251 -20.21 -28.74 24.92
C CYS A 251 -18.83 -29.39 24.78
N LYS A 252 -17.75 -28.60 24.89
CA LYS A 252 -16.33 -29.01 24.74
C LYS A 252 -15.97 -29.67 23.41
N LYS A 253 -16.84 -29.65 22.41
CA LYS A 253 -16.52 -30.13 21.06
C LYS A 253 -15.69 -29.09 20.32
N ASP A 254 -14.78 -29.58 19.47
CA ASP A 254 -13.98 -28.73 18.60
C ASP A 254 -14.84 -28.24 17.42
N VAL A 255 -14.87 -26.93 17.25
CA VAL A 255 -15.60 -26.22 16.18
C VAL A 255 -14.63 -25.23 15.56
N LEU A 256 -14.74 -24.97 14.25
CA LEU A 256 -13.92 -23.95 13.60
C LEU A 256 -14.17 -22.58 14.24
N ARG A 257 -13.11 -21.79 14.42
CA ARG A 257 -13.21 -20.45 15.03
C ARG A 257 -14.25 -19.56 14.36
N LYS A 258 -14.38 -19.59 13.03
CA LYS A 258 -15.42 -18.84 12.29
C LYS A 258 -16.85 -19.26 12.59
N ASP A 259 -17.05 -20.51 13.03
CA ASP A 259 -18.37 -21.11 13.23
C ASP A 259 -18.78 -21.15 14.71
N ILE A 260 -17.90 -20.73 15.63
CA ILE A 260 -18.14 -20.85 17.08
C ILE A 260 -19.35 -20.04 17.55
N GLU A 261 -19.55 -18.83 17.03
CA GLU A 261 -20.69 -17.99 17.41
C GLU A 261 -22.02 -18.59 16.91
N ARG A 262 -22.03 -19.13 15.69
CA ARG A 262 -23.21 -19.81 15.14
C ARG A 262 -23.51 -21.08 15.93
N HIS A 263 -22.48 -21.85 16.24
CA HIS A 263 -22.60 -23.06 17.05
C HIS A 263 -23.20 -22.76 18.42
N GLU A 264 -22.64 -21.78 19.17
CA GLU A 264 -23.13 -21.42 20.50
C GLU A 264 -24.58 -20.92 20.51
N ARG A 265 -25.06 -20.29 19.43
CA ARG A 265 -26.44 -19.78 19.33
C ARG A 265 -27.47 -20.80 18.89
N ARG A 266 -27.12 -21.69 17.94
CA ARG A 266 -28.12 -22.52 17.24
C ARG A 266 -27.89 -24.02 17.35
N ASP A 267 -26.64 -24.46 17.42
CA ASP A 267 -26.29 -25.88 17.27
C ASP A 267 -25.82 -26.53 18.58
N CYS A 268 -25.46 -25.73 19.59
CA CYS A 268 -24.91 -26.22 20.84
C CYS A 268 -26.00 -26.61 21.84
N ASN A 269 -26.19 -27.92 22.02
CA ASN A 269 -27.20 -28.46 22.94
C ASN A 269 -26.99 -28.10 24.42
N GLU A 270 -25.75 -27.81 24.80
CA GLU A 270 -25.35 -27.47 26.18
C GLU A 270 -25.32 -25.96 26.43
N ALA A 271 -25.53 -25.14 25.39
CA ALA A 271 -25.58 -23.69 25.55
C ALA A 271 -26.83 -23.29 26.35
N PRO A 272 -26.72 -22.25 27.21
CA PRO A 272 -27.86 -21.71 27.94
C PRO A 272 -28.84 -21.09 26.95
N ALA A 273 -30.11 -21.45 27.08
CA ALA A 273 -31.18 -20.97 26.21
C ALA A 273 -32.37 -20.49 27.04
N THR A 274 -32.90 -19.32 26.68
CA THR A 274 -34.05 -18.71 27.35
C THR A 274 -35.35 -19.05 26.62
N CYS A 275 -36.44 -19.22 27.35
CA CYS A 275 -37.76 -19.43 26.76
C CYS A 275 -38.26 -18.14 26.11
N GLU A 276 -38.67 -18.21 24.84
CA GLU A 276 -39.22 -17.06 24.09
C GLU A 276 -40.53 -16.52 24.70
N TYR A 277 -41.28 -17.38 25.39
CA TYR A 277 -42.51 -17.02 26.11
C TYR A 277 -42.25 -16.35 27.47
N GLN A 278 -40.99 -16.16 27.87
CA GLN A 278 -40.66 -15.41 29.09
C GLN A 278 -41.14 -13.95 29.02
N ALA A 279 -41.14 -13.34 27.83
CA ALA A 279 -41.70 -12.00 27.59
C ALA A 279 -43.21 -11.92 27.89
N VAL A 280 -43.88 -13.07 27.89
CA VAL A 280 -45.33 -13.22 28.05
C VAL A 280 -45.69 -13.77 29.44
N GLY A 281 -44.69 -13.89 30.34
CA GLY A 281 -44.88 -14.34 31.73
C GLY A 281 -44.56 -15.80 32.00
N CYS A 282 -43.81 -16.48 31.13
CA CYS A 282 -43.28 -17.80 31.48
C CYS A 282 -42.21 -17.69 32.59
N ASN A 283 -42.47 -18.31 33.75
CA ASN A 283 -41.63 -18.28 34.96
C ASN A 283 -40.53 -19.35 34.98
N HIS A 284 -40.16 -19.91 33.83
CA HIS A 284 -39.15 -20.96 33.78
C HIS A 284 -37.73 -20.42 33.97
N ASP A 285 -36.84 -21.25 34.52
CA ASP A 285 -35.49 -20.88 34.94
C ASP A 285 -34.61 -20.43 33.75
N LYS A 286 -33.81 -19.37 33.95
CA LYS A 286 -32.98 -18.73 32.92
C LYS A 286 -31.73 -19.52 32.55
N THR A 287 -31.48 -20.64 33.22
CA THR A 287 -30.25 -21.44 33.09
C THR A 287 -30.44 -22.76 32.37
N LEU A 288 -31.59 -23.01 31.74
CA LEU A 288 -31.82 -24.24 30.99
C LEU A 288 -30.81 -24.41 29.84
N LYS A 289 -30.36 -25.63 29.65
CA LYS A 289 -29.59 -26.01 28.45
C LYS A 289 -30.53 -26.09 27.25
N GLN A 290 -30.02 -25.85 26.05
CA GLN A 290 -30.85 -25.86 24.83
C GLN A 290 -31.56 -27.20 24.58
N LYS A 291 -30.97 -28.33 25.01
CA LYS A 291 -31.63 -29.64 25.02
C LYS A 291 -32.86 -29.69 25.94
N GLU A 292 -32.75 -29.13 27.13
CA GLU A 292 -33.81 -29.09 28.14
C GLU A 292 -34.90 -28.09 27.75
N LEU A 293 -34.52 -26.98 27.10
CA LEU A 293 -35.48 -26.01 26.56
C LEU A 293 -36.41 -26.65 25.53
N ARG A 294 -35.89 -27.50 24.63
CA ARG A 294 -36.74 -28.21 23.65
C ARG A 294 -37.76 -29.12 24.35
N GLN A 295 -37.38 -29.75 25.45
CA GLN A 295 -38.29 -30.56 26.25
C GLN A 295 -39.34 -29.68 26.94
N HIS A 296 -38.91 -28.59 27.59
CA HIS A 296 -39.81 -27.62 28.21
C HIS A 296 -40.84 -27.04 27.22
N LEU A 297 -40.43 -26.65 26.01
CA LEU A 297 -41.34 -26.09 25.01
C LEU A 297 -42.45 -27.09 24.59
N ASN A 298 -42.13 -28.37 24.53
CA ASN A 298 -43.11 -29.42 24.26
C ASN A 298 -44.04 -29.65 25.47
N ASP A 299 -43.49 -29.74 26.67
CA ASP A 299 -44.26 -30.00 27.90
C ASP A 299 -45.17 -28.81 28.27
N ALA A 300 -44.74 -27.58 27.99
CA ALA A 300 -45.44 -26.34 28.34
C ALA A 300 -46.24 -25.71 27.18
N LEU A 301 -46.41 -26.40 26.05
CA LEU A 301 -47.06 -25.87 24.85
C LEU A 301 -48.45 -25.25 25.13
N VAL A 302 -49.29 -25.98 25.88
CA VAL A 302 -50.66 -25.52 26.23
C VAL A 302 -50.61 -24.30 27.17
N ASN A 303 -49.67 -24.27 28.11
CA ASN A 303 -49.52 -23.15 29.04
C ASN A 303 -48.98 -21.89 28.33
N HIS A 304 -47.99 -22.05 27.44
CA HIS A 304 -47.49 -20.96 26.59
C HIS A 304 -48.59 -20.40 25.69
N GLY A 305 -49.42 -21.26 25.09
CA GLY A 305 -50.61 -20.84 24.33
C GLY A 305 -51.60 -20.04 25.19
N GLY A 306 -51.86 -20.49 26.42
CA GLY A 306 -52.71 -19.76 27.36
C GLY A 306 -52.13 -18.43 27.87
N GLN A 307 -50.80 -18.32 28.00
CA GLN A 307 -50.10 -17.07 28.34
C GLN A 307 -50.15 -16.07 27.18
N LEU A 308 -49.86 -16.52 25.95
CA LEU A 308 -50.03 -15.71 24.74
C LEU A 308 -51.45 -15.20 24.60
N LEU A 309 -52.46 -16.05 24.75
CA LEU A 309 -53.86 -15.65 24.62
C LEU A 309 -54.21 -14.56 25.64
N ARG A 310 -53.83 -14.74 26.90
CA ARG A 310 -54.05 -13.73 27.96
C ARG A 310 -53.34 -12.42 27.67
N TYR A 311 -52.09 -12.47 27.21
CA TYR A 311 -51.35 -11.27 26.80
C TYR A 311 -52.01 -10.57 25.62
N THR A 312 -52.44 -11.31 24.58
CA THR A 312 -53.14 -10.72 23.44
C THR A 312 -54.48 -10.10 23.82
N LEU A 313 -55.23 -10.73 24.73
CA LEU A 313 -56.50 -10.17 25.23
C LEU A 313 -56.26 -8.93 26.09
N ALA A 314 -55.21 -8.91 26.91
CA ALA A 314 -54.83 -7.74 27.71
C ALA A 314 -54.34 -6.56 26.85
N VAL A 315 -53.58 -6.84 25.78
CA VAL A 315 -53.18 -5.81 24.81
C VAL A 315 -54.41 -5.32 24.04
N ALA A 316 -55.33 -6.21 23.64
CA ALA A 316 -56.58 -5.83 22.99
C ALA A 316 -57.47 -4.95 23.88
N SER A 317 -57.56 -5.22 25.20
CA SER A 317 -58.29 -4.38 26.14
C SER A 317 -57.61 -3.02 26.37
N GLN A 318 -56.27 -2.98 26.44
CA GLN A 318 -55.55 -1.71 26.53
C GLN A 318 -55.66 -0.88 25.25
N LEU A 319 -55.74 -1.53 24.09
CA LEU A 319 -56.01 -0.86 22.82
C LEU A 319 -57.45 -0.35 22.70
N SER A 320 -58.42 -1.01 23.36
CA SER A 320 -59.80 -0.50 23.42
C SER A 320 -59.92 0.79 24.24
N ASP A 321 -58.99 1.06 25.14
CA ASP A 321 -58.96 2.30 25.93
C ASP A 321 -58.36 3.50 25.15
N PHE A 322 -57.73 3.28 23.98
CA PHE A 322 -56.95 4.30 23.28
C PHE A 322 -57.60 5.00 22.07
N ILE A 323 -58.84 4.68 21.65
CA ILE A 323 -59.55 5.43 20.58
C ILE A 323 -61.07 5.44 20.84
N PRO A 324 -61.81 6.59 20.77
CA PRO A 324 -61.48 7.82 20.03
C PRO A 324 -61.45 9.13 20.84
N ARG A 325 -60.54 10.02 20.42
CA ARG A 325 -60.47 11.44 20.83
C ARG A 325 -61.72 12.23 20.39
N PRO A 326 -62.19 13.21 21.19
CA PRO A 326 -63.40 13.99 20.90
C PRO A 326 -63.33 14.87 19.63
N GLU A 327 -62.14 15.02 19.03
CA GLU A 327 -61.95 15.75 17.77
C GLU A 327 -62.46 14.95 16.55
N TYR A 328 -62.50 13.62 16.62
CA TYR A 328 -62.96 12.76 15.53
C TYR A 328 -64.39 12.28 15.69
N THR A 329 -65.00 12.39 16.87
CA THR A 329 -66.42 12.03 17.09
C THR A 329 -67.35 12.92 16.28
N GLY A 330 -67.05 14.22 16.15
CA GLY A 330 -67.81 15.13 15.29
C GLY A 330 -67.70 14.78 13.80
N MET A 331 -66.52 14.32 13.34
CA MET A 331 -66.34 13.86 11.96
C MET A 331 -67.04 12.52 11.71
N LEU A 332 -66.95 11.58 12.65
CA LEU A 332 -67.61 10.27 12.56
C LEU A 332 -69.14 10.39 12.62
N GLN A 333 -69.68 11.30 13.46
CA GLN A 333 -71.10 11.57 13.52
C GLN A 333 -71.61 12.13 12.19
N LYS A 334 -70.85 13.08 11.61
CA LYS A 334 -71.20 13.67 10.31
C LYS A 334 -71.19 12.62 9.19
N ILE A 335 -70.20 11.73 9.18
CA ILE A 335 -70.15 10.60 8.24
C ILE A 335 -71.33 9.64 8.45
N GLN A 336 -71.72 9.37 9.70
CA GLN A 336 -72.88 8.54 10.00
C GLN A 336 -74.19 9.19 9.55
N ASP A 337 -74.34 10.50 9.78
CA ASP A 337 -75.51 11.27 9.36
C ASP A 337 -75.62 11.27 7.83
N ASP A 338 -74.51 11.54 7.12
CA ASP A 338 -74.43 11.50 5.65
C ASP A 338 -74.78 10.10 5.10
N ILE A 339 -74.29 9.01 5.73
CA ILE A 339 -74.64 7.63 5.36
C ILE A 339 -76.14 7.38 5.57
N THR A 340 -76.72 7.87 6.66
CA THR A 340 -78.15 7.69 6.92
C THR A 340 -79.03 8.44 5.93
N GLU A 341 -78.63 9.64 5.51
CA GLU A 341 -79.32 10.44 4.49
C GLU A 341 -79.26 9.77 3.11
N VAL A 342 -78.09 9.26 2.71
CA VAL A 342 -77.95 8.48 1.47
C VAL A 342 -78.84 7.24 1.53
N ARG A 343 -78.88 6.54 2.67
CA ARG A 343 -79.70 5.34 2.84
C ARG A 343 -81.20 5.64 2.78
N SER A 344 -81.69 6.73 3.41
CA SER A 344 -83.11 7.12 3.33
C SER A 344 -83.48 7.57 1.92
N GLY A 345 -82.64 8.34 1.25
CA GLY A 345 -82.86 8.75 -0.13
C GLY A 345 -82.89 7.56 -1.10
N LEU A 346 -82.05 6.54 -0.87
CA LEU A 346 -82.10 5.30 -1.64
C LEU A 346 -83.39 4.51 -1.36
N ALA A 347 -83.81 4.42 -0.09
CA ALA A 347 -85.02 3.71 0.31
C ALA A 347 -86.29 4.34 -0.32
N GLU A 348 -86.41 5.67 -0.34
CA GLU A 348 -87.51 6.37 -1.01
C GLU A 348 -87.54 6.10 -2.51
N LYS A 349 -86.37 6.12 -3.17
CA LYS A 349 -86.26 5.78 -4.59
C LYS A 349 -86.67 4.32 -4.86
N PHE A 350 -86.26 3.38 -4.00
CA PHE A 350 -86.68 1.98 -4.10
C PHE A 350 -88.19 1.81 -3.94
N VAL A 351 -88.81 2.48 -2.96
CA VAL A 351 -90.27 2.45 -2.77
C VAL A 351 -91.00 2.99 -4.00
N MET A 352 -90.52 4.09 -4.60
CA MET A 352 -91.10 4.60 -5.85
C MET A 352 -90.97 3.63 -7.01
N VAL A 353 -89.83 2.94 -7.16
CA VAL A 353 -89.62 1.93 -8.21
C VAL A 353 -90.53 0.72 -8.01
N VAL A 354 -90.64 0.22 -6.78
CA VAL A 354 -91.56 -0.87 -6.43
C VAL A 354 -93.02 -0.46 -6.68
N GLY A 355 -93.39 0.79 -6.36
CA GLY A 355 -94.71 1.34 -6.68
C GLY A 355 -95.00 1.37 -8.18
N LYS A 356 -94.00 1.72 -9.00
CA LYS A 356 -94.14 1.67 -10.47
C LYS A 356 -94.25 0.23 -10.99
N LEU A 357 -93.48 -0.71 -10.42
CA LEU A 357 -93.51 -2.13 -10.77
C LEU A 357 -94.87 -2.76 -10.46
N THR A 358 -95.39 -2.57 -9.25
CA THR A 358 -96.73 -3.05 -8.86
C THR A 358 -97.84 -2.41 -9.68
N GLY A 359 -97.69 -1.14 -10.07
CA GLY A 359 -98.59 -0.47 -11.01
C GLY A 359 -98.55 -1.06 -12.42
N LEU A 360 -97.38 -1.51 -12.90
CA LEU A 360 -97.24 -2.23 -14.16
C LEU A 360 -97.82 -3.64 -14.08
N GLU A 361 -97.60 -4.37 -12.99
CA GLU A 361 -98.16 -5.70 -12.75
C GLU A 361 -99.70 -5.68 -12.79
N ARG A 362 -100.36 -4.74 -12.10
CA ARG A 362 -101.83 -4.59 -12.19
C ARG A 362 -102.32 -4.26 -13.59
N ARG A 363 -101.55 -3.49 -14.36
CA ARG A 363 -101.89 -3.16 -15.75
C ARG A 363 -101.74 -4.38 -16.65
N ILE A 364 -100.79 -5.26 -16.38
CA ILE A 364 -100.62 -6.55 -17.06
C ILE A 364 -101.80 -7.47 -16.73
N GLU A 365 -102.16 -7.64 -15.46
CA GLU A 365 -103.32 -8.44 -15.03
C GLU A 365 -104.64 -7.94 -15.65
N SER A 366 -104.82 -6.62 -15.74
CA SER A 366 -105.98 -6.02 -16.41
C SER A 366 -106.01 -6.26 -17.93
N LEU A 367 -104.84 -6.43 -18.56
CA LEU A 367 -104.72 -6.75 -19.99
C LEU A 367 -104.93 -8.24 -20.26
N GLU A 368 -104.50 -9.11 -19.36
CA GLU A 368 -104.77 -10.55 -19.40
C GLU A 368 -106.26 -10.87 -19.19
N SER A 369 -106.94 -10.07 -18.36
CA SER A 369 -108.38 -10.19 -18.09
C SER A 369 -109.27 -9.66 -19.23
N SER A 370 -108.73 -8.84 -20.14
CA SER A 370 -109.45 -8.31 -21.30
C SER A 370 -109.10 -9.10 -22.56
N GLY A 371 -109.66 -10.31 -22.68
CA GLY A 371 -109.48 -11.18 -23.84
C GLY A 371 -109.94 -10.51 -25.15
N GLY A 372 -109.00 -10.21 -26.06
CA GLY A 372 -109.32 -9.86 -27.45
C GLY A 372 -108.20 -9.15 -28.24
N GLY A 373 -107.55 -9.89 -29.16
CA GLY A 373 -106.85 -9.34 -30.33
C GLY A 373 -105.31 -9.37 -30.28
N ASP A 374 -104.74 -10.52 -30.69
CA ASP A 374 -103.31 -10.88 -30.75
C ASP A 374 -102.40 -9.82 -31.45
N THR A 375 -102.93 -9.02 -32.38
CA THR A 375 -102.18 -7.96 -33.07
C THR A 375 -102.05 -6.64 -32.29
N ARG A 376 -103.00 -6.31 -31.40
CA ARG A 376 -102.92 -5.09 -30.56
C ARG A 376 -102.00 -5.30 -29.37
N ILE A 377 -102.01 -6.52 -28.82
CA ILE A 377 -101.15 -6.98 -27.73
C ILE A 377 -99.69 -6.95 -28.18
N ARG A 378 -99.37 -7.52 -29.36
CA ARG A 378 -98.01 -7.55 -29.91
C ARG A 378 -97.43 -6.16 -30.22
N ASN A 379 -98.26 -5.24 -30.71
CA ASN A 379 -97.84 -3.85 -30.96
C ASN A 379 -97.55 -3.07 -29.67
N LYS A 380 -98.32 -3.32 -28.60
CA LYS A 380 -98.09 -2.73 -27.26
C LYS A 380 -96.91 -3.40 -26.54
N GLU A 381 -96.70 -4.70 -26.74
CA GLU A 381 -95.55 -5.44 -26.25
C GLU A 381 -94.23 -4.89 -26.85
N HIS A 382 -94.22 -4.57 -28.14
CA HIS A 382 -93.10 -3.85 -28.77
C HIS A 382 -92.90 -2.42 -28.22
N GLU A 383 -93.96 -1.77 -27.73
CA GLU A 383 -93.91 -0.43 -27.11
C GLU A 383 -93.37 -0.51 -25.66
N LEU A 384 -93.75 -1.55 -24.92
CA LEU A 384 -93.22 -1.88 -23.60
C LEU A 384 -91.75 -2.34 -23.65
N GLN A 385 -91.37 -3.15 -24.65
CA GLN A 385 -89.97 -3.50 -24.88
C GLN A 385 -89.12 -2.29 -25.30
N ARG A 386 -89.69 -1.33 -26.05
CA ARG A 386 -89.01 -0.06 -26.38
C ARG A 386 -88.80 0.82 -25.16
N THR A 387 -89.80 0.96 -24.30
CA THR A 387 -89.67 1.72 -23.05
C THR A 387 -88.72 1.04 -22.07
N ASN A 388 -88.72 -0.29 -21.98
CA ASN A 388 -87.76 -1.04 -21.16
C ASN A 388 -86.31 -0.88 -21.70
N LYS A 389 -86.11 -0.92 -23.03
CA LYS A 389 -84.83 -0.56 -23.66
C LYS A 389 -84.41 0.89 -23.45
N SER A 390 -85.34 1.81 -23.23
CA SER A 390 -85.04 3.23 -22.94
C SER A 390 -84.69 3.47 -21.47
N LEU A 391 -85.20 2.65 -20.55
CA LEU A 391 -84.98 2.78 -19.11
C LEU A 391 -83.68 2.12 -18.66
N ILE A 392 -83.27 1.00 -19.27
CA ILE A 392 -82.03 0.29 -18.93
C ILE A 392 -80.78 1.17 -19.04
N PRO A 393 -80.57 1.97 -20.11
CA PRO A 393 -79.43 2.87 -20.22
C PRO A 393 -79.46 4.02 -19.20
N GLN A 394 -80.65 4.50 -18.80
CA GLN A 394 -80.78 5.55 -17.77
C GLN A 394 -80.35 5.02 -16.40
N VAL A 395 -80.75 3.80 -16.05
CA VAL A 395 -80.30 3.13 -14.82
C VAL A 395 -78.81 2.82 -14.87
N GLN A 396 -78.26 2.43 -16.02
CA GLN A 396 -76.83 2.19 -16.19
C GLN A 396 -75.97 3.47 -16.11
N LEU A 397 -76.46 4.59 -16.65
CA LEU A 397 -75.81 5.90 -16.53
C LEU A 397 -75.78 6.39 -15.08
N GLU A 398 -76.90 6.25 -14.35
CA GLU A 398 -76.96 6.63 -12.93
C GLU A 398 -76.11 5.72 -12.03
N CYS A 399 -76.01 4.42 -12.33
CA CYS A 399 -75.04 3.52 -11.68
C CYS A 399 -73.59 3.87 -12.04
N GLY A 400 -73.33 4.35 -13.27
CA GLY A 400 -72.02 4.86 -13.69
C GLY A 400 -71.59 6.10 -12.90
N SER A 401 -72.50 7.06 -12.70
CA SER A 401 -72.26 8.26 -11.88
C SER A 401 -71.94 7.95 -10.41
N LEU A 402 -72.51 6.87 -9.86
CA LEU A 402 -72.18 6.37 -8.52
C LEU A 402 -70.78 5.73 -8.46
N ASN A 403 -70.33 5.08 -9.53
CA ASN A 403 -68.98 4.53 -9.63
C ASN A 403 -67.91 5.62 -9.83
N GLU A 404 -68.19 6.68 -10.59
CA GLU A 404 -67.25 7.81 -10.75
C GLU A 404 -67.06 8.64 -9.47
N PHE A 405 -68.05 8.65 -8.57
CA PHE A 405 -67.92 9.25 -7.24
C PHE A 405 -67.00 8.43 -6.32
N SER A 406 -66.90 7.11 -6.54
CA SER A 406 -66.02 6.21 -5.77
C SER A 406 -64.56 6.22 -6.22
N SER A 407 -64.31 6.55 -7.49
CA SER A 407 -62.95 6.58 -8.08
C SER A 407 -62.26 7.95 -7.98
N SER A 408 -62.98 9.04 -7.67
CA SER A 408 -62.40 10.37 -7.46
C SER A 408 -61.86 10.61 -6.04
N THR A 409 -62.03 9.67 -5.10
CA THR A 409 -61.60 9.79 -3.69
C THR A 409 -60.49 8.81 -3.27
N THR A 410 -59.89 8.06 -4.20
CA THR A 410 -58.74 7.19 -3.92
C THR A 410 -57.49 7.65 -4.66
N GLY A 411 -56.84 8.69 -4.13
CA GLY A 411 -55.46 9.03 -4.51
C GLY A 411 -54.51 7.90 -4.12
N GLN A 412 -53.77 7.35 -5.08
CA GLN A 412 -52.73 6.35 -4.84
C GLN A 412 -51.59 6.94 -3.97
N PRO A 413 -51.09 6.23 -2.95
CA PRO A 413 -49.88 6.61 -2.25
C PRO A 413 -48.66 6.32 -3.14
N ALA A 414 -47.85 7.35 -3.39
CA ALA A 414 -46.58 7.23 -4.10
C ALA A 414 -45.62 6.24 -3.41
N SER A 415 -44.90 5.46 -4.21
CA SER A 415 -43.91 4.50 -3.74
C SER A 415 -42.68 5.21 -3.14
N LYS A 416 -42.09 4.62 -2.09
CA LYS A 416 -40.94 5.17 -1.35
C LYS A 416 -39.69 5.47 -2.19
N GLU A 417 -39.62 4.99 -3.44
CA GLU A 417 -38.45 5.17 -4.32
C GLU A 417 -38.47 6.50 -5.08
N GLU A 418 -39.63 7.14 -5.30
CA GLU A 418 -39.70 8.45 -5.99
C GLU A 418 -39.35 9.65 -5.08
N ILE A 419 -39.43 9.48 -3.77
CA ILE A 419 -39.11 10.54 -2.79
C ILE A 419 -37.60 10.63 -2.55
N GLN A 420 -36.86 9.53 -2.75
CA GLN A 420 -35.42 9.48 -2.48
C GLN A 420 -34.57 10.01 -3.65
N ILE A 421 -35.10 9.96 -4.88
CA ILE A 421 -34.43 10.50 -6.08
C ILE A 421 -34.59 12.02 -6.17
N LYS A 422 -35.75 12.58 -5.82
CA LYS A 422 -35.98 14.05 -5.78
C LYS A 422 -35.21 14.80 -4.69
N ALA A 423 -34.70 14.08 -3.67
CA ALA A 423 -33.88 14.68 -2.61
C ALA A 423 -32.39 14.80 -2.98
N LEU A 424 -31.93 14.14 -4.05
CA LEU A 424 -30.53 14.15 -4.49
C LEU A 424 -30.25 15.08 -5.69
N GLU A 425 -31.28 15.65 -6.32
CA GLU A 425 -31.15 16.60 -7.45
C GLU A 425 -31.14 18.09 -7.02
N ASN A 426 -31.15 18.40 -5.72
CA ASN A 426 -31.16 19.78 -5.19
C ASN A 426 -29.91 20.15 -4.36
N LEU A 427 -28.75 19.57 -4.68
CA LEU A 427 -27.47 20.06 -4.15
C LEU A 427 -26.93 21.16 -5.10
N PRO A 428 -26.68 22.39 -4.62
CA PRO A 428 -26.10 23.44 -5.43
C PRO A 428 -24.63 23.13 -5.77
N ASP A 429 -24.33 23.03 -7.05
CA ASP A 429 -22.99 23.26 -7.59
C ASP A 429 -22.68 24.76 -7.48
N ASP A 430 -21.70 25.12 -6.65
CA ASP A 430 -20.66 26.11 -6.98
C ASP A 430 -19.82 26.47 -5.75
N TYR A 431 -18.53 26.13 -5.79
CA TYR A 431 -17.44 26.99 -5.30
C TYR A 431 -16.14 26.54 -6.01
N HIS A 432 -16.04 26.92 -7.29
CA HIS A 432 -14.76 27.09 -7.96
C HIS A 432 -14.37 28.56 -7.91
N ALA A 433 -13.39 28.86 -7.05
CA ALA A 433 -12.45 29.96 -7.17
C ALA A 433 -11.05 29.40 -6.95
#